data_AF-A0A7C0XQL2-F1
#
_entry.id   AF-A0A7C0XQL2-F1
#
_cell.length_a   1.000
_cell.length_b   1.000
_cell.length_c   1.000
_cell.angle_alpha   90.00
_cell.angle_beta   90.00
_cell.angle_gamma   90.00
#
_symmetry.space_group_name_H-M   'P 1'
#
loop_
_entity.id
_entity.type
_entity.pdbx_description
1 polymer ?
#
loop_
_entity_poly.entity_id
_entity_poly.type
_entity_poly.pdbx_seq_one_letter_code
_entity_poly.pdbx_strand_id
1 'polypeptide(L)'
;MASKRDRVVLSARKLLFLRKTTVVAFSHLLFLFSLNTGSACIARTLVSSQQIDEAVRDYVLRSASWPEDSLQVSCRRHNGVELDGTGRVKLVVLPAGSRQLRGLVPVKVQIWVGQRLKRQLLVTADVRLFHAVVVASQRVKRGELLTPQVLKLETREVTRLEGRYFTRIEQLQGK
;
A
#
# COMPACT_ATOMS: atom_id res chain seq x y z
N MET A 1 -64.59 88.05 29.80
CA MET A 1 -65.02 88.13 28.38
C MET A 1 -64.13 89.16 27.71
N ALA A 2 -63.35 88.94 26.66
CA ALA A 2 -63.24 87.88 25.67
C ALA A 2 -61.76 87.55 25.44
N SER A 3 -61.42 86.26 25.41
CA SER A 3 -60.06 85.73 25.21
C SER A 3 -59.76 85.62 23.71
N LYS A 4 -58.69 86.31 23.27
CA LYS A 4 -58.27 86.42 21.88
C LYS A 4 -57.29 85.29 21.57
N ARG A 5 -57.66 84.52 20.55
CA ARG A 5 -56.98 83.32 20.05
C ARG A 5 -55.62 83.68 19.44
N ASP A 6 -54.54 83.18 20.02
CA ASP A 6 -53.24 83.16 19.36
C ASP A 6 -53.06 81.90 18.51
N ARG A 7 -52.69 82.16 17.27
CA ARG A 7 -52.71 81.27 16.12
C ARG A 7 -51.38 80.53 16.06
N VAL A 8 -51.41 79.21 16.22
CA VAL A 8 -50.23 78.34 16.10
C VAL A 8 -49.78 78.31 14.64
N VAL A 9 -48.60 78.86 14.35
CA VAL A 9 -47.92 78.75 13.06
C VAL A 9 -46.96 77.55 13.13
N LEU A 10 -47.39 76.41 12.61
CA LEU A 10 -46.55 75.23 12.40
C LEU A 10 -45.63 75.48 11.19
N SER A 11 -44.36 75.76 11.48
CA SER A 11 -43.30 75.86 10.48
C SER A 11 -42.94 74.47 9.94
N ALA A 12 -43.38 74.20 8.72
CA ALA A 12 -43.01 73.03 7.93
C ALA A 12 -41.57 73.18 7.41
N ARG A 13 -40.56 72.76 8.18
CA ARG A 13 -39.17 72.64 7.69
C ARG A 13 -38.33 71.76 8.64
N LYS A 14 -38.48 70.44 8.51
CA LYS A 14 -37.43 69.43 8.85
C LYS A 14 -37.93 68.03 8.49
N LEU A 15 -38.30 67.87 7.23
CA LEU A 15 -38.65 66.59 6.63
C LEU A 15 -37.60 66.31 5.56
N LEU A 16 -36.39 65.91 5.99
CA LEU A 16 -35.28 65.39 5.16
C LEU A 16 -34.02 65.34 6.02
N PHE A 17 -33.87 64.34 6.89
CA PHE A 17 -32.54 63.92 7.38
C PHE A 17 -32.65 62.54 8.08
N LEU A 18 -33.31 61.58 7.44
CA LEU A 18 -33.23 60.18 7.80
C LEU A 18 -32.91 59.40 6.53
N ARG A 19 -31.99 58.43 6.64
CA ARG A 19 -31.44 57.53 5.60
C ARG A 19 -30.12 58.03 4.99
N LYS A 20 -28.97 57.60 5.55
CA LYS A 20 -27.75 57.31 4.76
C LYS A 20 -26.52 56.72 5.51
N THR A 21 -26.60 56.30 6.77
CA THR A 21 -25.38 55.88 7.51
C THR A 21 -25.23 54.39 7.80
N THR A 22 -26.15 53.51 7.41
CA THR A 22 -26.12 52.09 7.83
C THR A 22 -25.51 51.08 6.85
N VAL A 23 -25.01 51.50 5.68
CA VAL A 23 -24.58 50.54 4.61
C VAL A 23 -23.06 50.33 4.52
N VAL A 24 -22.23 51.17 5.17
CA VAL A 24 -20.77 51.10 4.97
C VAL A 24 -20.07 50.06 5.88
N ALA A 25 -20.71 49.62 6.96
CA ALA A 25 -20.07 48.68 7.91
C ALA A 25 -20.01 47.21 7.42
N PHE A 26 -20.76 46.84 6.37
CA PHE A 26 -20.81 45.44 5.89
C PHE A 26 -19.79 45.11 4.80
N SER A 27 -19.11 46.12 4.24
CA SER A 27 -18.16 45.95 3.12
C SER A 27 -16.74 45.55 3.59
N HIS A 28 -16.34 45.92 4.80
CA HIS A 28 -14.99 45.63 5.31
C HIS A 28 -14.84 44.25 5.95
N LEU A 29 -15.94 43.56 6.29
CA LEU A 29 -15.87 42.21 6.87
C LEU A 29 -15.67 41.12 5.81
N LEU A 30 -15.86 41.43 4.52
CA LEU A 30 -15.68 40.47 3.41
C LEU A 30 -14.29 40.56 2.76
N PHE A 31 -13.49 41.59 3.07
CA PHE A 31 -12.16 41.77 2.49
C PHE A 31 -11.02 41.16 3.32
N LEU A 32 -11.29 40.71 4.55
CA LEU A 32 -10.31 40.02 5.41
C LEU A 32 -10.38 38.49 5.33
N PHE A 33 -11.31 37.93 4.57
CA PHE A 33 -11.42 36.47 4.40
C PHE A 33 -10.67 35.94 3.16
N SER A 34 -10.19 36.82 2.29
CA SER A 34 -9.64 36.49 0.98
C SER A 34 -8.11 36.34 0.92
N LEU A 35 -7.39 36.41 2.05
CA LEU A 35 -5.91 36.36 2.08
C LEU A 35 -5.32 35.16 2.85
N ASN A 36 -6.11 34.15 3.18
CA ASN A 36 -5.61 32.94 3.84
C ASN A 36 -5.82 31.66 3.01
N THR A 37 -5.71 31.76 1.69
CA THR A 37 -5.33 30.60 0.86
C THR A 37 -3.81 30.47 0.90
N GLY A 38 -3.27 30.15 2.08
CA GLY A 38 -1.92 29.61 2.16
C GLY A 38 -1.89 28.37 1.30
N SER A 39 -1.06 28.37 0.25
CA SER A 39 -0.78 27.19 -0.54
C SER A 39 -0.40 26.06 0.42
N ALA A 40 -1.29 25.09 0.61
CA ALA A 40 -0.97 23.88 1.33
C ALA A 40 0.15 23.19 0.53
N CYS A 41 1.39 23.34 0.98
CA CYS A 41 2.49 22.56 0.45
C CYS A 41 2.13 21.09 0.70
N ILE A 42 1.77 20.37 -0.36
CA ILE A 42 1.50 18.95 -0.28
C ILE A 42 2.85 18.29 -0.05
N ALA A 43 3.16 18.00 1.21
CA ALA A 43 4.33 17.23 1.55
C ALA A 43 4.25 15.86 0.86
N ARG A 44 5.34 15.46 0.21
CA ARG A 44 5.43 14.19 -0.51
C ARG A 44 6.14 13.17 0.36
N THR A 45 5.55 12.00 0.51
CA THR A 45 6.15 10.85 1.16
C THR A 45 6.57 9.84 0.09
N LEU A 46 7.85 9.49 0.06
CA LEU A 46 8.39 8.50 -0.87
C LEU A 46 8.46 7.13 -0.19
N VAL A 47 7.86 6.12 -0.80
CA VAL A 47 8.05 4.71 -0.46
C VAL A 47 8.92 4.06 -1.52
N SER A 48 10.12 3.62 -1.15
CA SER A 48 11.05 3.04 -2.10
C SER A 48 10.61 1.63 -2.53
N SER A 49 11.11 1.17 -3.68
CA SER A 49 10.87 -0.22 -4.10
C SER A 49 11.45 -1.22 -3.09
N GLN A 50 12.61 -0.92 -2.51
CA GLN A 50 13.25 -1.77 -1.50
C GLN A 50 12.40 -1.97 -0.25
N GLN A 51 11.72 -0.92 0.24
CA GLN A 51 10.81 -1.04 1.39
C GLN A 51 9.62 -1.96 1.09
N ILE A 52 9.13 -1.91 -0.15
CA ILE A 52 8.05 -2.79 -0.61
C ILE A 52 8.58 -4.23 -0.76
N ASP A 53 9.78 -4.42 -1.31
CA ASP A 53 10.43 -5.72 -1.46
C ASP A 53 10.62 -6.42 -0.10
N GLU A 54 11.11 -5.67 0.88
CA GLU A 54 11.30 -6.16 2.25
C GLU A 54 9.97 -6.55 2.88
N ALA A 55 8.94 -5.68 2.80
CA ALA A 55 7.61 -5.99 3.33
C ALA A 55 6.98 -7.23 2.66
N VAL A 56 7.17 -7.41 1.36
CA VAL A 56 6.68 -8.57 0.61
C VAL A 56 7.45 -9.83 1.00
N ARG A 57 8.79 -9.77 1.07
CA ARG A 57 9.64 -10.88 1.51
C ARG A 57 9.22 -11.36 2.90
N ASP A 58 9.13 -10.43 3.84
CA ASP A 58 8.68 -10.65 5.20
C ASP A 58 7.33 -11.35 5.28
N TYR A 59 6.37 -10.89 4.48
CA TYR A 59 5.05 -11.50 4.40
C TYR A 59 5.14 -12.94 3.90
N VAL A 60 5.91 -13.20 2.83
CA VAL A 60 6.06 -14.53 2.26
C VAL A 60 6.71 -15.48 3.27
N LEU A 61 7.81 -15.07 3.91
CA LEU A 61 8.53 -15.92 4.86
C LEU A 61 7.68 -16.27 6.08
N ARG A 62 6.90 -15.32 6.61
CA ARG A 62 5.98 -15.57 7.74
C ARG A 62 4.75 -16.40 7.38
N SER A 63 4.30 -16.35 6.13
CA SER A 63 3.02 -16.95 5.70
C SER A 63 3.20 -18.27 4.93
N ALA A 64 4.41 -18.56 4.47
CA ALA A 64 4.71 -19.78 3.72
C ALA A 64 4.64 -21.00 4.63
N SER A 65 4.21 -22.13 4.08
CA SER A 65 4.17 -23.42 4.79
C SER A 65 5.53 -24.14 4.81
N TRP A 66 6.59 -23.51 4.31
CA TRP A 66 7.93 -24.09 4.22
C TRP A 66 8.90 -23.34 5.14
N PRO A 67 9.97 -24.00 5.62
CA PRO A 67 11.01 -23.35 6.41
C PRO A 67 11.65 -22.17 5.65
N GLU A 68 12.00 -21.10 6.36
CA GLU A 68 12.63 -19.91 5.77
C GLU A 68 13.91 -20.25 4.99
N ASP A 69 14.77 -21.12 5.54
CA ASP A 69 16.03 -21.54 4.90
C ASP A 69 15.83 -22.31 3.59
N SER A 70 14.63 -22.84 3.35
CA SER A 70 14.28 -23.53 2.11
C SER A 70 13.76 -22.59 1.02
N LEU A 71 13.55 -21.30 1.35
CA LEU A 71 12.93 -20.34 0.47
C LEU A 71 13.92 -19.26 0.03
N GLN A 72 13.93 -19.00 -1.28
CA GLN A 72 14.55 -17.81 -1.83
C GLN A 72 13.46 -16.92 -2.40
N VAL A 73 13.28 -15.74 -1.81
CA VAL A 73 12.24 -14.79 -2.20
C VAL A 73 12.87 -13.56 -2.83
N SER A 74 12.36 -13.18 -4.00
CA SER A 74 12.69 -11.93 -4.68
C SER A 74 11.43 -11.33 -5.29
N CYS A 75 11.41 -10.04 -5.53
CA CYS A 75 10.30 -9.39 -6.24
C CYS A 75 10.66 -9.15 -7.70
N ARG A 76 9.66 -9.27 -8.58
CA ARG A 76 9.77 -8.75 -9.94
C ARG A 76 9.86 -7.24 -9.89
N ARG A 77 10.61 -6.67 -10.85
CA ARG A 77 10.83 -5.22 -10.94
C ARG A 77 9.51 -4.45 -10.84
N HIS A 78 9.47 -3.51 -9.92
CA HIS A 78 8.43 -2.51 -9.79
C HIS A 78 9.05 -1.18 -9.33
N ASN A 79 8.29 -0.10 -9.44
CA ASN A 79 8.75 1.22 -9.01
C ASN A 79 8.38 1.46 -7.54
N GLY A 80 9.08 2.42 -6.92
CA GLY A 80 8.60 3.06 -5.70
C GLY A 80 7.32 3.87 -5.95
N VAL A 81 6.75 4.40 -4.87
CA VAL A 81 5.53 5.20 -4.93
C VAL A 81 5.71 6.50 -4.18
N GLU A 82 5.43 7.60 -4.86
CA GLU A 82 5.26 8.91 -4.26
C GLU A 82 3.81 9.10 -3.82
N LEU A 83 3.61 9.56 -2.59
CA LEU A 83 2.31 9.74 -1.98
C LEU A 83 2.17 11.14 -1.40
N ASP A 84 0.97 11.70 -1.52
CA ASP A 84 0.63 12.98 -0.91
C ASP A 84 0.31 12.84 0.58
N GLY A 85 0.89 13.72 1.39
CA GLY A 85 0.66 13.87 2.82
C GLY A 85 1.89 13.55 3.67
N THR A 86 1.98 14.17 4.84
CA THR A 86 2.90 13.78 5.91
C THR A 86 2.26 12.75 6.82
N GLY A 87 3.03 11.75 7.25
CA GLY A 87 2.56 10.79 8.24
C GLY A 87 3.39 9.52 8.27
N ARG A 88 3.16 8.70 9.30
CA ARG A 88 3.77 7.37 9.40
C ARG A 88 3.26 6.49 8.26
N VAL A 89 4.18 5.95 7.47
CA VAL A 89 3.88 4.96 6.42
C VAL A 89 3.74 3.59 7.07
N LYS A 90 2.67 2.87 6.73
CA LYS A 90 2.49 1.46 7.06
C LYS A 90 2.22 0.68 5.78
N LEU A 91 3.02 -0.36 5.55
CA LEU A 91 2.83 -1.33 4.48
C LEU A 91 2.08 -2.54 5.02
N VAL A 92 1.00 -2.91 4.36
CA VAL A 92 0.24 -4.13 4.67
C VAL A 92 0.21 -4.98 3.42
N VAL A 93 0.79 -6.17 3.50
CA VAL A 93 0.82 -7.13 2.39
C VAL A 93 -0.29 -8.14 2.59
N LEU A 94 -1.08 -8.34 1.54
CA LEU A 94 -2.22 -9.23 1.50
C LEU A 94 -2.08 -10.21 0.34
N PRO A 95 -2.61 -11.43 0.45
CA PRO A 95 -2.66 -12.35 -0.68
C PRO A 95 -3.53 -11.78 -1.80
N ALA A 96 -3.09 -11.89 -3.06
CA ALA A 96 -3.94 -11.54 -4.20
C ALA A 96 -4.94 -12.67 -4.55
N GLY A 97 -4.73 -13.89 -4.03
CA GLY A 97 -5.59 -15.06 -4.19
C GLY A 97 -5.23 -16.17 -3.19
N SER A 98 -5.87 -17.33 -3.30
CA SER A 98 -5.71 -18.47 -2.37
C SER A 98 -4.58 -19.45 -2.70
N ARG A 99 -3.70 -19.09 -3.64
CA ARG A 99 -2.65 -19.99 -4.12
C ARG A 99 -1.55 -20.17 -3.06
N GLN A 100 -0.97 -21.36 -3.01
CA GLN A 100 0.27 -21.60 -2.27
C GLN A 100 1.34 -20.56 -2.64
N LEU A 101 2.11 -20.10 -1.65
CA LEU A 101 3.19 -19.12 -1.82
C LEU A 101 4.43 -19.77 -2.44
N ARG A 102 4.29 -20.29 -3.67
CA ARG A 102 5.35 -20.98 -4.44
C ARG A 102 5.34 -20.51 -5.89
N GLY A 103 6.52 -20.25 -6.45
CA GLY A 103 6.70 -19.77 -7.81
C GLY A 103 6.39 -18.28 -7.94
N LEU A 104 5.72 -17.89 -9.03
CA LEU A 104 5.28 -16.51 -9.23
C LEU A 104 3.98 -16.25 -8.47
N VAL A 105 4.08 -15.45 -7.42
CA VAL A 105 3.01 -15.19 -6.47
C VAL A 105 2.63 -13.71 -6.52
N PRO A 106 1.45 -13.35 -7.04
CA PRO A 106 0.95 -11.99 -6.93
C PRO A 106 0.51 -11.69 -5.49
N VAL A 107 0.95 -10.55 -4.96
CA VAL A 107 0.58 -10.03 -3.64
C VAL A 107 0.10 -8.59 -3.76
N LYS A 108 -0.88 -8.22 -2.94
CA LYS A 108 -1.41 -6.86 -2.86
C LYS A 108 -0.67 -6.12 -1.75
N VAL A 109 -0.04 -5.01 -2.09
CA VAL A 109 0.64 -4.13 -1.11
C VAL A 109 -0.22 -2.89 -0.92
N GLN A 110 -0.77 -2.75 0.28
CA GLN A 110 -1.52 -1.58 0.71
C GLN A 110 -0.60 -0.61 1.43
N ILE A 111 -0.56 0.63 0.95
CA ILE A 111 0.27 1.70 1.52
C ILE A 111 -0.65 2.68 2.24
N TRP A 112 -0.53 2.68 3.56
CA TRP A 112 -1.26 3.55 4.47
C TRP A 112 -0.37 4.69 4.93
N VAL A 113 -0.90 5.91 4.95
CA VAL A 113 -0.24 7.07 5.55
C VAL A 113 -1.16 7.61 6.64
N GLY A 114 -0.73 7.47 7.89
CA GLY A 114 -1.62 7.63 9.04
C GLY A 114 -2.74 6.58 9.02
N GLN A 115 -4.00 7.01 9.10
CA GLN A 115 -5.18 6.12 9.09
C GLN A 115 -5.84 5.98 7.71
N ARG A 116 -5.24 6.57 6.66
CA ARG A 116 -5.83 6.56 5.32
C ARG A 116 -5.04 5.66 4.38
N LEU A 117 -5.75 4.74 3.71
CA LEU A 117 -5.20 4.02 2.57
C LEU A 117 -4.97 5.01 1.43
N LYS A 118 -3.72 5.17 1.01
CA LYS A 118 -3.33 6.11 -0.04
C LYS A 118 -3.17 5.41 -1.40
N ARG A 119 -2.61 4.20 -1.39
CA ARG A 119 -2.36 3.44 -2.62
C ARG A 119 -2.44 1.94 -2.35
N GLN A 120 -2.82 1.20 -3.38
CA GLN A 120 -2.68 -0.25 -3.44
C GLN A 120 -1.91 -0.63 -4.71
N LEU A 121 -0.96 -1.54 -4.58
CA LEU A 121 -0.15 -2.06 -5.68
C LEU A 121 -0.32 -3.57 -5.78
N LEU A 122 -0.14 -4.11 -6.98
CA LEU A 122 0.06 -5.54 -7.19
C LEU A 122 1.54 -5.77 -7.47
N VAL A 123 2.21 -6.51 -6.60
CA VAL A 123 3.63 -6.89 -6.72
C VAL A 123 3.70 -8.39 -6.93
N THR A 124 4.61 -8.86 -7.79
CA THR A 124 4.80 -10.30 -8.02
C THR A 124 6.09 -10.75 -7.34
N ALA A 125 5.96 -11.61 -6.33
CA ALA A 125 7.08 -12.30 -5.72
C ALA A 125 7.46 -13.54 -6.55
N ASP A 126 8.75 -13.73 -6.82
CA ASP A 126 9.35 -14.99 -7.29
C ASP A 126 9.87 -15.75 -6.07
N VAL A 127 9.11 -16.77 -5.67
CA VAL A 127 9.37 -17.62 -4.50
C VAL A 127 9.90 -18.96 -4.98
N ARG A 128 11.21 -19.17 -4.81
CA ARG A 128 11.88 -20.42 -5.16
C ARG A 128 12.03 -21.30 -3.95
N LEU A 129 11.70 -22.56 -4.12
CA LEU A 129 11.79 -23.58 -3.07
C LEU A 129 13.00 -24.48 -3.35
N PHE A 130 13.87 -24.63 -2.36
CA PHE A 130 15.00 -25.53 -2.38
C PHE A 130 14.78 -26.66 -1.40
N HIS A 131 15.07 -27.89 -1.83
CA HIS A 131 14.94 -29.06 -0.98
C HIS A 131 16.08 -30.04 -1.28
N ALA A 132 16.54 -30.77 -0.28
CA ALA A 132 17.38 -31.95 -0.48
C ALA A 132 16.57 -33.03 -1.19
N VAL A 133 16.99 -33.40 -2.40
CA VAL A 133 16.31 -34.40 -3.23
C VAL A 133 17.28 -35.46 -3.69
N VAL A 134 16.74 -36.66 -3.95
CA VAL A 134 17.50 -37.76 -4.50
C VAL A 134 17.69 -37.53 -5.99
N VAL A 135 18.95 -37.49 -6.41
CA VAL A 135 19.37 -37.39 -7.82
C VAL A 135 20.28 -38.55 -8.16
N ALA A 136 20.34 -38.91 -9.44
CA ALA A 136 21.31 -39.87 -9.91
C ALA A 136 22.73 -39.26 -9.88
N SER A 137 23.70 -39.99 -9.34
CA SER A 137 25.12 -39.60 -9.34
C SER A 137 25.78 -39.85 -10.70
N GLN A 138 25.19 -40.73 -11.51
CA GLN A 138 25.66 -41.11 -12.84
C GLN A 138 24.49 -41.36 -13.80
N ARG A 139 24.78 -41.58 -15.09
CA ARG A 139 23.76 -41.89 -16.09
C ARG A 139 23.16 -43.27 -15.80
N VAL A 140 21.85 -43.32 -15.61
CA VAL A 140 21.09 -44.57 -15.42
C VAL A 140 20.39 -44.93 -16.73
N LYS A 141 20.52 -46.20 -17.17
CA LYS A 141 19.83 -46.71 -18.36
C LYS A 141 18.42 -47.17 -18.00
N ARG A 142 17.54 -47.20 -19.00
CA ARG A 142 16.20 -47.76 -18.81
C ARG A 142 16.30 -49.24 -18.44
N GLY A 143 15.63 -49.63 -17.36
CA GLY A 143 15.64 -51.00 -16.83
C GLY A 143 16.84 -51.33 -15.93
N GLU A 144 17.74 -50.39 -15.71
CA GLU A 144 18.82 -50.53 -14.73
C GLU A 144 18.28 -50.33 -13.31
N LEU A 145 18.71 -51.17 -12.38
CA LEU A 145 18.27 -51.09 -10.98
C LEU A 145 18.85 -49.86 -10.29
N LEU A 146 18.00 -49.11 -9.60
CA LEU A 146 18.43 -48.00 -8.77
C LEU A 146 19.00 -48.52 -7.44
N THR A 147 20.33 -48.56 -7.35
CA THR A 147 21.03 -48.90 -6.11
C THR A 147 21.45 -47.64 -5.32
N PRO A 148 21.65 -47.72 -3.99
CA PRO A 148 22.08 -46.56 -3.21
C PRO A 148 23.40 -45.94 -3.67
N GLN A 149 24.29 -46.69 -4.32
CA GLN A 149 25.58 -46.21 -4.82
C GLN A 149 25.44 -45.28 -6.03
N VAL A 150 24.35 -45.43 -6.81
CA VAL A 150 24.08 -44.61 -8.00
C VAL A 150 23.17 -43.41 -7.71
N LEU A 151 22.78 -43.24 -6.45
CA LEU A 151 21.90 -42.20 -5.95
C LEU A 151 22.66 -41.32 -4.94
N LYS A 152 22.33 -40.03 -4.91
CA LYS A 152 22.85 -39.11 -3.90
C LYS A 152 21.78 -38.08 -3.52
N LEU A 153 21.88 -37.53 -2.32
CA LEU A 153 21.08 -36.38 -1.90
C LEU A 153 21.79 -35.09 -2.32
N GLU A 154 21.05 -34.20 -2.98
CA GLU A 154 21.55 -32.91 -3.38
C GLU A 154 20.47 -31.85 -3.21
N THR A 155 20.83 -30.67 -2.68
CA THR A 155 19.91 -29.54 -2.60
C THR A 155 19.65 -28.99 -3.99
N ARG A 156 18.39 -29.06 -4.44
CA ARG A 156 17.96 -28.56 -5.74
C ARG A 156 16.74 -27.67 -5.63
N GLU A 157 16.58 -26.79 -6.61
CA GLU A 157 15.35 -26.04 -6.76
C GLU A 157 14.21 -26.99 -7.17
N VAL A 158 13.17 -27.06 -6.34
CA VAL A 158 12.00 -27.94 -6.54
C VAL A 158 10.70 -27.17 -6.75
N THR A 159 10.78 -25.85 -6.97
CA THR A 159 9.64 -24.94 -7.15
C THR A 159 8.58 -25.48 -8.11
N ARG A 160 9.00 -26.12 -9.21
CA ARG A 160 8.13 -26.65 -10.27
C ARG A 160 7.81 -28.13 -10.17
N LEU A 161 8.45 -28.85 -9.25
CA LEU A 161 8.34 -30.32 -9.18
C LEU A 161 7.11 -30.80 -8.41
N GLU A 162 6.39 -29.92 -7.72
CA GLU A 162 5.09 -30.18 -7.07
C GLU A 162 5.00 -31.50 -6.27
N GLY A 163 6.07 -31.88 -5.56
CA GLY A 163 6.13 -33.12 -4.78
C GLY A 163 6.47 -34.39 -5.58
N ARG A 164 6.73 -34.27 -6.88
CA ARG A 164 7.21 -35.34 -7.77
C ARG A 164 8.74 -35.50 -7.68
N TYR A 165 9.25 -35.57 -6.46
CA TYR A 165 10.66 -35.80 -6.17
C TYR A 165 10.79 -36.65 -4.91
N PHE A 166 11.91 -37.34 -4.79
CA PHE A 166 12.21 -38.16 -3.62
C PHE A 166 13.15 -37.39 -2.71
N THR A 167 12.94 -37.51 -1.40
CA THR A 167 13.76 -36.84 -0.37
C THR A 167 14.61 -37.84 0.41
N ARG A 168 14.41 -39.13 0.15
CA ARG A 168 15.03 -40.26 0.83
C ARG A 168 15.36 -41.35 -0.18
N ILE A 169 16.59 -41.86 -0.15
CA ILE A 169 17.10 -42.85 -1.12
C ILE A 169 16.27 -44.14 -1.04
N GLU A 170 15.78 -44.49 0.15
CA GLU A 170 15.00 -45.69 0.44
C GLU A 170 13.68 -45.72 -0.36
N GLN A 171 13.15 -44.56 -0.75
CA GLN A 171 11.91 -44.46 -1.55
C GLN A 171 12.07 -44.98 -2.98
N LEU A 172 13.32 -45.14 -3.44
CA LEU A 172 13.69 -45.59 -4.77
C LEU A 172 14.25 -47.02 -4.78
N GLN A 173 14.45 -47.66 -3.63
CA GLN A 173 14.98 -49.02 -3.58
C GLN A 173 14.00 -49.99 -4.24
N GLY A 174 14.48 -50.72 -5.26
CA GLY A 174 13.70 -51.73 -5.98
C GLY A 174 12.75 -51.19 -7.06
N LYS A 175 12.84 -49.89 -7.40
CA LYS A 175 12.16 -49.29 -8.56
C LYS A 175 13.11 -49.15 -9.74
#